data_AF-A0A7L3UUH4-F1
#
_entry.id   AF-A0A7L3UUH4-F1
#
_cell.length_a   1.000
_cell.length_b   1.000
_cell.length_c   1.000
_cell.angle_alpha   90.00
_cell.angle_beta   90.00
_cell.angle_gamma   90.00
#
_symmetry.space_group_name_H-M   'P 1'
#
loop_
_entity.id
_entity.type
_entity.pdbx_description
1 polymer ?
#
loop_
_entity_poly.entity_id
_entity_poly.type
_entity_poly.pdbx_seq_one_letter_code
_entity_poly.pdbx_strand_id
1 'polypeptide(L)'
;SPEERPQFPGASAEFAERLEFIQPQVLAGIPVYRVMDRQGQVIRDSEDPQLPKEQVLKLYKTMTLLNTMDRILYESQRVLLYRGYPLELFMAQCYGNARDPGKGRQMPVHYGCPERHFVTISSPLATQIPQAVGAAYAIKRADASRAVVCYFGEGAASEGDAHAGFNFAATLECPIVFFCRNNGYAISTPTSEQYRGDGIAARGPGYGLLSIRVDGNDVFAVYNATREARRRAVAENQPFLIEAMTY
;
A
#
# COMPACT_ATOMS: atom_id res chain seq x y z
N SER A 1 46.54 12.51 7.25
CA SER A 1 46.33 11.95 5.89
C SER A 1 44.88 12.20 5.52
N PRO A 2 44.47 12.38 4.24
CA PRO A 2 43.05 12.53 3.90
C PRO A 2 42.26 11.45 4.64
N GLU A 3 41.26 11.92 5.37
CA GLU A 3 40.73 11.40 6.63
C GLU A 3 40.51 9.88 6.65
N GLU A 4 40.95 9.23 7.73
CA GLU A 4 40.80 7.79 7.95
C GLU A 4 39.30 7.44 8.03
N ARG A 5 38.76 6.83 6.98
CA ARG A 5 37.35 6.40 6.91
C ARG A 5 37.18 4.92 7.20
N PRO A 6 36.05 4.49 7.78
CA PRO A 6 35.72 3.08 7.94
C PRO A 6 35.73 2.33 6.60
N GLN A 7 36.35 1.15 6.56
CA GLN A 7 36.43 0.29 5.36
C GLN A 7 35.63 -1.02 5.54
N PHE A 8 34.54 -0.97 6.29
CA PHE A 8 33.72 -2.15 6.55
C PHE A 8 32.77 -2.43 5.38
N PRO A 9 32.65 -3.69 4.91
CA PRO A 9 31.85 -4.01 3.73
C PRO A 9 30.33 -3.91 3.94
N GLY A 10 29.86 -3.87 5.18
CA GLY A 10 28.42 -3.93 5.51
C GLY A 10 27.70 -2.59 5.56
N ALA A 11 28.41 -1.46 5.59
CA ALA A 11 27.82 -0.12 5.69
C ALA A 11 28.77 0.97 5.18
N SER A 12 28.21 2.04 4.64
CA SER A 12 28.94 3.27 4.32
C SER A 12 28.65 4.30 5.41
N ALA A 13 29.65 4.63 6.23
CA ALA A 13 29.52 5.52 7.38
C ALA A 13 30.85 6.25 7.70
N GLU A 14 30.78 7.27 8.56
CA GLU A 14 31.95 7.96 9.13
C GLU A 14 32.20 7.47 10.56
N PHE A 15 33.44 7.58 11.06
CA PHE A 15 33.71 7.32 12.48
C PHE A 15 33.06 8.38 13.37
N ALA A 16 32.56 7.96 14.54
CA ALA A 16 32.12 8.86 15.59
C ALA A 16 33.10 8.76 16.78
N GLU A 17 33.62 9.91 17.23
CA GLU A 17 34.52 9.97 18.39
C GLU A 17 33.76 10.07 19.73
N ARG A 18 32.42 10.09 19.68
CA ARG A 18 31.54 10.19 20.84
C ARG A 18 30.50 9.09 20.80
N LEU A 19 30.20 8.56 21.99
CA LEU A 19 29.11 7.59 22.16
C LEU A 19 27.78 8.35 22.14
N GLU A 20 27.04 8.19 21.04
CA GLU A 20 25.72 8.79 20.86
C GLU A 20 24.76 7.73 20.28
N PHE A 21 23.59 7.58 20.91
CA PHE A 21 22.52 6.73 20.39
C PHE A 21 21.67 7.49 19.37
N ILE A 22 21.24 6.83 18.29
CA ILE A 22 20.25 7.39 17.37
C ILE A 22 18.86 7.23 17.96
N GLN A 23 18.20 8.34 18.27
CA GLN A 23 16.86 8.34 18.84
C GLN A 23 15.77 8.38 17.75
N PRO A 24 14.72 7.54 17.83
CA PRO A 24 13.60 7.60 16.91
C PRO A 24 12.84 8.94 16.99
N GLN A 25 12.56 9.55 15.85
CA GLN A 25 11.71 10.75 15.76
C GLN A 25 10.23 10.35 15.61
N VAL A 26 9.55 10.11 16.73
CA VAL A 26 8.14 9.67 16.72
C VAL A 26 7.15 10.82 16.88
N LEU A 27 7.49 11.85 17.68
CA LEU A 27 6.59 12.98 17.94
C LEU A 27 6.45 13.93 16.74
N ALA A 28 7.55 14.13 15.99
CA ALA A 28 7.59 14.87 14.74
C ALA A 28 7.87 13.89 13.60
N GLY A 29 6.97 12.90 13.44
CA GLY A 29 7.10 11.85 12.45
C GLY A 29 7.01 12.34 11.00
N ILE A 30 7.07 11.40 10.06
CA ILE A 30 6.89 11.62 8.63
C ILE A 30 5.56 12.37 8.41
N PRO A 31 5.58 13.53 7.72
CA PRO A 31 4.40 14.34 7.51
C PRO A 31 3.37 13.64 6.64
N VAL A 32 2.10 13.98 6.86
CA VAL A 32 0.98 13.43 6.09
C VAL A 32 0.72 14.32 4.87
N TYR A 33 1.00 13.82 3.67
CA TYR A 33 0.72 14.53 2.42
C TYR A 33 -0.78 14.65 2.15
N ARG A 34 -1.21 15.85 1.79
CA ARG A 34 -2.61 16.21 1.56
C ARG A 34 -2.72 17.24 0.44
N VAL A 35 -3.75 17.13 -0.39
CA VAL A 35 -4.05 17.97 -1.55
C VAL A 35 -5.25 18.88 -1.28
N MET A 36 -6.31 18.35 -0.67
CA MET A 36 -7.54 19.10 -0.32
C MET A 36 -7.80 19.12 1.18
N ASP A 37 -8.43 20.19 1.65
CA ASP A 37 -8.89 20.29 3.03
C ASP A 37 -10.21 19.53 3.27
N ARG A 38 -10.74 19.60 4.50
CA ARG A 38 -11.98 18.92 4.88
C ARG A 38 -13.23 19.50 4.22
N GLN A 39 -13.14 20.71 3.66
CA GLN A 39 -14.19 21.38 2.91
C GLN A 39 -14.09 21.08 1.41
N GLY A 40 -13.13 20.22 1.01
CA GLY A 40 -12.88 19.84 -0.39
C GLY A 40 -12.20 20.94 -1.20
N GLN A 41 -11.59 21.95 -0.55
CA GLN A 41 -10.84 23.00 -1.23
C GLN A 41 -9.40 22.55 -1.43
N VAL A 42 -8.87 22.77 -2.63
CA VAL A 42 -7.46 22.50 -2.94
C VAL A 42 -6.58 23.45 -2.12
N ILE A 43 -5.59 22.89 -1.41
CA ILE A 43 -4.69 23.65 -0.53
C ILE A 43 -3.56 24.31 -1.34
N ARG A 44 -3.09 23.62 -2.38
CA ARG A 44 -2.01 24.08 -3.25
C ARG A 44 -2.27 23.67 -4.71
N ASP A 45 -2.47 24.66 -5.57
CA ASP A 45 -2.81 24.45 -6.99
C ASP A 45 -1.77 23.63 -7.76
N SER A 46 -0.50 23.73 -7.41
CA SER A 46 0.58 22.94 -8.05
C SER A 46 0.47 21.43 -7.79
N GLU A 47 -0.30 21.02 -6.79
CA GLU A 47 -0.53 19.63 -6.41
C GLU A 47 -1.88 19.10 -6.90
N ASP A 48 -2.75 19.96 -7.47
CA ASP A 48 -4.03 19.52 -8.02
C ASP A 48 -3.78 18.59 -9.22
N PRO A 49 -4.26 17.33 -9.21
CA PRO A 49 -4.09 16.43 -10.34
C PRO A 49 -4.86 16.86 -11.59
N GLN A 50 -5.75 17.86 -11.51
CA GLN A 50 -6.57 18.37 -12.61
C GLN A 50 -7.31 17.24 -13.35
N LEU A 51 -7.87 16.30 -12.59
CA LEU A 51 -8.55 15.14 -13.16
C LEU A 51 -9.80 15.56 -13.94
N PRO A 52 -10.05 14.95 -15.12
CA PRO A 52 -11.28 15.21 -15.85
C PRO A 52 -12.51 14.90 -15.01
N LYS A 53 -13.57 15.71 -15.19
CA LYS A 53 -14.84 15.57 -14.46
C LYS A 53 -15.38 14.13 -14.45
N GLU A 54 -15.30 13.44 -15.58
CA GLU A 54 -15.76 12.04 -15.70
C GLU A 54 -15.00 11.11 -14.74
N GLN A 55 -13.69 11.28 -14.62
CA GLN A 55 -12.86 10.47 -13.74
C GLN A 55 -13.16 10.76 -12.27
N VAL A 56 -13.32 12.04 -11.90
CA VAL A 56 -13.71 12.42 -10.53
C VAL A 56 -15.10 11.86 -10.19
N LEU A 57 -16.05 11.94 -11.11
CA LEU A 57 -17.38 11.34 -10.95
C LEU A 57 -17.30 9.82 -10.83
N LYS A 58 -16.41 9.15 -11.57
CA LYS A 58 -16.19 7.71 -11.44
C LYS A 58 -15.65 7.36 -10.05
N LEU A 59 -14.68 8.10 -9.54
CA LEU A 59 -14.15 7.92 -8.18
C LEU A 59 -15.27 8.05 -7.16
N TYR A 60 -16.02 9.15 -7.22
CA TYR A 60 -17.13 9.42 -6.31
C TYR A 60 -18.21 8.33 -6.35
N LYS A 61 -18.70 7.97 -7.55
CA LYS A 61 -19.70 6.92 -7.74
C LYS A 61 -19.23 5.55 -7.25
N THR A 62 -17.94 5.24 -7.45
CA THR A 62 -17.36 3.98 -6.96
C THR A 62 -17.38 3.96 -5.43
N MET A 63 -16.97 5.05 -4.77
CA MET A 63 -16.96 5.13 -3.30
C MET A 63 -18.36 5.07 -2.69
N THR A 64 -19.35 5.76 -3.29
CA THR A 64 -20.73 5.75 -2.77
C THR A 64 -21.46 4.44 -3.05
N LEU A 65 -21.23 3.82 -4.21
CA LEU A 65 -21.77 2.50 -4.51
C LEU A 65 -21.22 1.46 -3.54
N LEU A 66 -19.91 1.52 -3.27
CA LEU A 66 -19.28 0.66 -2.28
C LEU A 66 -19.89 0.84 -0.88
N ASN A 67 -20.06 2.08 -0.41
CA ASN A 67 -20.70 2.33 0.88
C ASN A 67 -22.13 1.77 0.94
N THR A 68 -22.85 1.81 -0.18
CA THR A 68 -24.19 1.21 -0.28
C THR A 68 -24.12 -0.31 -0.21
N MET A 69 -23.16 -0.92 -0.91
CA MET A 69 -22.90 -2.36 -0.83
C MET A 69 -22.50 -2.79 0.58
N ASP A 70 -21.68 -2.01 1.27
CA ASP A 70 -21.15 -2.35 2.60
C ASP A 70 -22.21 -2.26 3.72
N ARG A 71 -23.38 -1.67 3.44
CA ARG A 71 -24.55 -1.79 4.31
C ARG A 71 -25.21 -3.17 4.23
N ILE A 72 -24.90 -3.93 3.17
CA ILE A 72 -25.47 -5.24 2.87
C ILE A 72 -24.39 -6.33 3.03
N LEU A 73 -23.16 -6.05 2.63
CA LEU A 73 -21.98 -6.90 2.67
C LEU A 73 -20.95 -6.32 3.65
N TYR A 74 -20.09 -7.13 4.25
CA TYR A 74 -19.03 -6.60 5.13
C TYR A 74 -17.75 -6.39 4.30
N GLU A 75 -17.21 -5.18 4.21
CA GLU A 75 -15.88 -4.86 3.63
C GLU A 75 -15.67 -5.31 2.16
N SER A 76 -16.53 -4.85 1.25
CA SER A 76 -16.41 -5.16 -0.18
C SER A 76 -15.11 -4.60 -0.79
N GLN A 77 -14.53 -5.30 -1.77
CA GLN A 77 -13.22 -4.92 -2.33
C GLN A 77 -13.30 -3.72 -3.28
N ARG A 78 -12.79 -2.56 -2.80
CA ARG A 78 -12.86 -1.26 -3.48
C ARG A 78 -12.23 -1.25 -4.88
N VAL A 79 -11.08 -1.92 -5.01
CA VAL A 79 -10.31 -1.98 -6.27
C VAL A 79 -11.09 -2.71 -7.37
N LEU A 80 -11.76 -3.81 -7.03
CA LEU A 80 -12.58 -4.55 -7.99
C LEU A 80 -13.75 -3.72 -8.49
N LEU A 81 -14.39 -2.95 -7.60
CA LEU A 81 -15.49 -2.07 -8.00
C LEU A 81 -15.01 -0.97 -8.97
N TYR A 82 -13.88 -0.33 -8.68
CA TYR A 82 -13.27 0.66 -9.60
C TYR A 82 -12.91 0.06 -10.97
N ARG A 83 -12.50 -1.22 -10.98
CA ARG A 83 -12.21 -2.02 -12.20
C ARG A 83 -13.48 -2.59 -12.86
N GLY A 84 -14.67 -2.15 -12.45
CA GLY A 84 -15.93 -2.55 -13.05
C GLY A 84 -16.25 -4.03 -12.87
N TYR A 85 -15.90 -4.60 -11.71
CA TYR A 85 -16.31 -5.96 -11.36
C TYR A 85 -17.83 -6.01 -11.19
N PRO A 86 -18.55 -6.95 -11.83
CA PRO A 86 -20.01 -7.00 -11.77
C PRO A 86 -20.49 -7.21 -10.33
N LEU A 87 -21.52 -6.45 -9.93
CA LEU A 87 -22.17 -6.58 -8.61
C LEU A 87 -22.68 -8.01 -8.36
N GLU A 88 -23.16 -8.66 -9.41
CA GLU A 88 -23.58 -10.06 -9.37
C GLU A 88 -22.47 -10.99 -8.88
N LEU A 89 -21.22 -10.77 -9.31
CA LEU A 89 -20.10 -11.64 -8.93
C LEU A 89 -19.59 -11.36 -7.52
N PHE A 90 -19.74 -10.12 -7.02
CA PHE A 90 -19.57 -9.86 -5.59
C PHE A 90 -20.56 -10.69 -4.77
N MET A 91 -21.84 -10.65 -5.13
CA MET A 91 -22.88 -11.42 -4.44
C MET A 91 -22.67 -12.92 -4.60
N ALA A 92 -22.33 -13.40 -5.80
CA ALA A 92 -22.12 -14.81 -6.06
C ALA A 92 -21.05 -15.40 -5.15
N GLN A 93 -19.92 -14.71 -4.98
CA GLN A 93 -18.85 -15.12 -4.09
C GLN A 93 -19.29 -15.12 -2.62
N CYS A 94 -19.97 -14.08 -2.15
CA CYS A 94 -20.47 -14.01 -0.78
C CYS A 94 -21.51 -15.09 -0.43
N TYR A 95 -22.36 -15.45 -1.40
CA TYR A 95 -23.37 -16.51 -1.22
C TYR A 95 -22.83 -17.91 -1.54
N GLY A 96 -21.62 -18.03 -2.09
CA GLY A 96 -21.06 -19.30 -2.57
C GLY A 96 -21.96 -20.03 -3.57
N ASN A 97 -22.72 -19.28 -4.39
CA ASN A 97 -23.74 -19.87 -5.26
C ASN A 97 -23.13 -20.43 -6.56
N ALA A 98 -23.96 -21.05 -7.41
CA ALA A 98 -23.51 -21.69 -8.66
C ALA A 98 -22.86 -20.74 -9.67
N ARG A 99 -23.02 -19.42 -9.51
CA ARG A 99 -22.39 -18.38 -10.35
C ARG A 99 -21.06 -17.88 -9.77
N ASP A 100 -20.63 -18.37 -8.60
CA ASP A 100 -19.34 -18.00 -8.00
C ASP A 100 -18.17 -18.60 -8.80
N PRO A 101 -17.28 -17.77 -9.38
CA PRO A 101 -16.05 -18.27 -10.00
C PRO A 101 -15.15 -19.04 -9.01
N GLY A 102 -15.22 -18.71 -7.72
CA GLY A 102 -14.56 -19.40 -6.61
C GLY A 102 -15.20 -20.74 -6.22
N LYS A 103 -16.33 -21.09 -6.84
CA LYS A 103 -17.07 -22.34 -6.65
C LYS A 103 -17.53 -22.58 -5.20
N GLY A 104 -17.78 -21.51 -4.44
CA GLY A 104 -18.25 -21.57 -3.06
C GLY A 104 -17.24 -22.16 -2.07
N ARG A 105 -15.94 -22.17 -2.42
CA ARG A 105 -14.89 -22.84 -1.62
C ARG A 105 -14.25 -21.95 -0.55
N GLN A 106 -14.35 -20.65 -0.73
CA GLN A 106 -13.73 -19.65 0.15
C GLN A 106 -14.80 -18.98 1.01
N MET A 107 -14.37 -18.40 2.13
CA MET A 107 -15.26 -17.56 2.93
C MET A 107 -15.77 -16.37 2.10
N PRO A 108 -16.95 -15.81 2.44
CA PRO A 108 -17.41 -14.55 1.85
C PRO A 108 -16.31 -13.48 1.92
N VAL A 109 -16.31 -12.56 0.96
CA VAL A 109 -15.34 -11.45 0.84
C VAL A 109 -13.93 -11.87 0.35
N HIS A 110 -13.72 -13.17 0.09
CA HIS A 110 -12.49 -13.68 -0.53
C HIS A 110 -12.55 -13.63 -2.07
N TYR A 111 -12.70 -12.44 -2.62
CA TYR A 111 -12.83 -12.26 -4.06
C TYR A 111 -11.53 -12.55 -4.83
N GLY A 112 -11.67 -12.92 -6.10
CA GLY A 112 -10.59 -13.08 -7.06
C GLY A 112 -11.10 -12.84 -8.48
N CYS A 113 -10.31 -12.22 -9.35
CA CYS A 113 -10.68 -12.00 -10.76
C CYS A 113 -9.43 -11.89 -11.64
N PRO A 114 -9.01 -12.99 -12.30
CA PRO A 114 -7.87 -13.01 -13.22
C PRO A 114 -8.00 -11.99 -14.37
N GLU A 115 -9.21 -11.83 -14.93
CA GLU A 115 -9.49 -10.94 -16.05
C GLU A 115 -9.26 -9.47 -15.70
N ARG A 116 -9.38 -9.14 -14.41
CA ARG A 116 -9.13 -7.79 -13.88
C ARG A 116 -7.83 -7.71 -13.10
N HIS A 117 -6.95 -8.70 -13.23
CA HIS A 117 -5.64 -8.74 -12.57
C HIS A 117 -5.74 -8.53 -11.05
N PHE A 118 -6.67 -9.23 -10.42
CA PHE A 118 -6.88 -9.22 -8.98
C PHE A 118 -6.72 -10.64 -8.45
N VAL A 119 -5.61 -10.88 -7.76
CA VAL A 119 -5.30 -12.18 -7.15
C VAL A 119 -6.32 -12.48 -6.05
N THR A 120 -6.74 -13.74 -5.97
CA THR A 120 -7.71 -14.20 -4.97
C THR A 120 -7.21 -13.95 -3.56
N ILE A 121 -8.06 -13.36 -2.71
CA ILE A 121 -7.75 -13.12 -1.30
C ILE A 121 -7.71 -14.43 -0.50
N SER A 122 -6.85 -14.45 0.52
CA SER A 122 -6.76 -15.49 1.54
C SER A 122 -6.83 -14.85 2.95
N SER A 123 -7.25 -15.62 3.96
CA SER A 123 -7.30 -15.13 5.35
C SER A 123 -5.93 -14.85 5.98
N PRO A 124 -4.90 -15.72 5.79
CA PRO A 124 -3.62 -15.52 6.45
C PRO A 124 -3.00 -14.18 6.08
N LEU A 125 -2.88 -13.31 7.09
CA LEU A 125 -2.40 -11.95 6.91
C LEU A 125 -0.96 -11.95 6.38
N ALA A 126 -0.64 -10.90 5.63
CA ALA A 126 0.68 -10.62 5.06
C ALA A 126 1.27 -11.65 4.08
N THR A 127 0.73 -12.87 3.97
CA THR A 127 1.24 -13.90 3.05
C THR A 127 1.32 -13.42 1.59
N GLN A 128 0.42 -12.52 1.19
CA GLN A 128 0.41 -11.93 -0.13
C GLN A 128 1.57 -10.96 -0.39
N ILE A 129 2.23 -10.44 0.65
CA ILE A 129 3.30 -9.45 0.52
C ILE A 129 4.53 -10.04 -0.20
N PRO A 130 5.18 -11.12 0.28
CA PRO A 130 6.30 -11.72 -0.44
C PRO A 130 5.87 -12.35 -1.78
N GLN A 131 4.63 -12.84 -1.89
CA GLN A 131 4.08 -13.33 -3.16
C GLN A 131 4.00 -12.23 -4.22
N ALA A 132 3.54 -11.03 -3.83
CA ALA A 132 3.46 -9.87 -4.70
C ALA A 132 4.86 -9.45 -5.19
N VAL A 133 5.89 -9.58 -4.34
CA VAL A 133 7.29 -9.34 -4.73
C VAL A 133 7.76 -10.34 -5.77
N GLY A 134 7.46 -11.63 -5.60
CA GLY A 134 7.76 -12.65 -6.62
C GLY A 134 7.08 -12.36 -7.96
N ALA A 135 5.81 -11.93 -7.93
CA ALA A 135 5.09 -11.51 -9.12
C ALA A 135 5.71 -10.26 -9.78
N ALA A 136 6.13 -9.26 -8.98
CA ALA A 136 6.81 -8.06 -9.48
C ALA A 136 8.17 -8.41 -10.12
N TYR A 137 8.93 -9.32 -9.50
CA TYR A 137 10.19 -9.81 -10.05
C TYR A 137 9.98 -10.54 -11.38
N ALA A 138 8.94 -11.35 -11.49
CA ALA A 138 8.56 -12.00 -12.74
C ALA A 138 8.16 -10.98 -13.82
N ILE A 139 7.42 -9.92 -13.46
CA ILE A 139 7.06 -8.81 -14.36
C ILE A 139 8.30 -8.07 -14.87
N LYS A 140 9.26 -7.77 -13.98
CA LYS A 140 10.54 -7.17 -14.37
C LYS A 140 11.26 -8.03 -15.40
N ARG A 141 11.37 -9.34 -15.15
CA ARG A 141 12.04 -10.28 -16.06
C ARG A 141 11.31 -10.45 -17.40
N ALA A 142 10.01 -10.26 -17.42
CA ALA A 142 9.20 -10.32 -18.63
C ALA A 142 9.25 -9.02 -19.45
N ASP A 143 10.01 -8.01 -19.01
CA ASP A 143 10.07 -6.66 -19.59
C ASP A 143 8.67 -6.05 -19.81
N ALA A 144 7.75 -6.39 -18.93
CA ALA A 144 6.41 -5.84 -18.97
C ALA A 144 6.42 -4.50 -18.23
N SER A 145 6.04 -3.40 -18.89
CA SER A 145 5.91 -2.07 -18.28
C SER A 145 4.72 -1.98 -17.29
N ARG A 146 4.71 -2.87 -16.30
CA ARG A 146 3.68 -3.08 -15.28
C ARG A 146 4.33 -2.99 -13.91
N ALA A 147 3.53 -2.59 -12.92
CA ALA A 147 3.90 -2.68 -11.51
C ALA A 147 2.90 -3.57 -10.79
N VAL A 148 3.34 -4.19 -9.70
CA VAL A 148 2.44 -4.82 -8.73
C VAL A 148 2.11 -3.81 -7.64
N VAL A 149 0.85 -3.80 -7.20
CA VAL A 149 0.46 -3.11 -5.97
C VAL A 149 0.03 -4.15 -4.94
N CYS A 150 0.53 -4.03 -3.71
CA CYS A 150 0.23 -4.94 -2.62
C CYS A 150 -0.38 -4.17 -1.45
N TYR A 151 -1.66 -4.43 -1.16
CA TYR A 151 -2.39 -3.80 -0.06
C TYR A 151 -2.30 -4.63 1.22
N PHE A 152 -2.15 -3.98 2.35
CA PHE A 152 -2.17 -4.59 3.69
C PHE A 152 -2.55 -3.54 4.75
N GLY A 153 -2.91 -4.00 5.95
CA GLY A 153 -3.16 -3.14 7.12
C GLY A 153 -1.90 -2.97 7.98
N GLU A 154 -1.89 -1.98 8.87
CA GLU A 154 -0.76 -1.75 9.79
C GLU A 154 -0.56 -2.91 10.78
N GLY A 155 -1.63 -3.59 11.19
CA GLY A 155 -1.53 -4.84 11.97
C GLY A 155 -0.86 -5.97 11.21
N ALA A 156 -1.22 -6.17 9.93
CA ALA A 156 -0.58 -7.18 9.07
C ALA A 156 0.90 -6.86 8.82
N ALA A 157 1.31 -5.59 8.92
CA ALA A 157 2.72 -5.21 8.78
C ALA A 157 3.62 -5.68 9.94
N SER A 158 3.03 -6.21 11.02
CA SER A 158 3.78 -6.84 12.13
C SER A 158 4.09 -8.33 11.88
N GLU A 159 3.49 -8.95 10.86
CA GLU A 159 3.81 -10.32 10.46
C GLU A 159 5.23 -10.41 9.86
N GLY A 160 5.89 -11.56 10.05
CA GLY A 160 7.23 -11.81 9.50
C GLY A 160 7.30 -11.72 7.97
N ASP A 161 6.21 -12.07 7.28
CA ASP A 161 6.10 -11.99 5.83
C ASP A 161 6.19 -10.53 5.31
N ALA A 162 5.78 -9.54 6.10
CA ALA A 162 5.94 -8.14 5.74
C ALA A 162 7.43 -7.76 5.67
N HIS A 163 8.21 -8.17 6.69
CA HIS A 163 9.67 -7.99 6.71
C HIS A 163 10.33 -8.67 5.51
N ALA A 164 9.96 -9.94 5.25
CA ALA A 164 10.50 -10.69 4.11
C ALA A 164 10.21 -9.99 2.78
N GLY A 165 8.95 -9.56 2.57
CA GLY A 165 8.55 -8.86 1.36
C GLY A 165 9.27 -7.53 1.15
N PHE A 166 9.37 -6.69 2.18
CA PHE A 166 10.07 -5.40 2.06
C PHE A 166 11.54 -5.58 1.68
N ASN A 167 12.26 -6.48 2.37
CA ASN A 167 13.67 -6.71 2.09
C ASN A 167 13.90 -7.34 0.71
N PHE A 168 13.08 -8.33 0.32
CA PHE A 168 13.21 -8.95 -1.00
C PHE A 168 12.91 -7.97 -2.12
N ALA A 169 11.94 -7.07 -1.95
CA ALA A 169 11.61 -6.10 -2.97
C ALA A 169 12.75 -5.09 -3.23
N ALA A 170 13.46 -4.69 -2.18
CA ALA A 170 14.60 -3.80 -2.28
C ALA A 170 15.79 -4.50 -2.95
N THR A 171 16.22 -5.62 -2.36
CA THR A 171 17.43 -6.34 -2.79
C THR A 171 17.29 -6.96 -4.18
N LEU A 172 16.07 -7.32 -4.59
CA LEU A 172 15.78 -7.85 -5.91
C LEU A 172 15.29 -6.79 -6.89
N GLU A 173 15.28 -5.51 -6.52
CA GLU A 173 14.88 -4.38 -7.37
C GLU A 173 13.53 -4.66 -8.07
N CYS A 174 12.46 -4.76 -7.29
CA CYS A 174 11.15 -5.14 -7.79
C CYS A 174 10.28 -3.91 -8.11
N PRO A 175 9.57 -3.87 -9.26
CA PRO A 175 8.61 -2.80 -9.60
C PRO A 175 7.30 -2.99 -8.83
N ILE A 176 7.32 -2.70 -7.52
CA ILE A 176 6.19 -2.91 -6.60
C ILE A 176 5.87 -1.67 -5.77
N VAL A 177 4.57 -1.43 -5.55
CA VAL A 177 4.05 -0.44 -4.61
C VAL A 177 3.41 -1.17 -3.44
N PHE A 178 4.03 -1.07 -2.27
CA PHE A 178 3.43 -1.46 -1.00
C PHE A 178 2.47 -0.36 -0.54
N PHE A 179 1.22 -0.72 -0.30
CA PHE A 179 0.18 0.21 0.10
C PHE A 179 -0.39 -0.22 1.46
N CYS A 180 0.13 0.39 2.52
CA CYS A 180 -0.33 0.18 3.88
C CYS A 180 -1.53 1.09 4.17
N ARG A 181 -2.62 0.50 4.64
CA ARG A 181 -3.74 1.24 5.24
C ARG A 181 -3.54 1.24 6.74
N ASN A 182 -3.38 2.41 7.33
CA ASN A 182 -3.25 2.56 8.77
C ASN A 182 -4.50 3.28 9.30
N ASN A 183 -5.42 2.50 9.87
CA ASN A 183 -6.67 3.00 10.44
C ASN A 183 -6.61 3.11 11.97
N GLY A 184 -5.45 2.84 12.57
CA GLY A 184 -5.24 2.90 14.01
C GLY A 184 -5.57 1.61 14.78
N TYR A 185 -6.14 0.57 14.14
CA TYR A 185 -6.59 -0.64 14.83
C TYR A 185 -6.47 -1.93 14.00
N ALA A 186 -5.93 -2.96 14.66
CA ALA A 186 -6.02 -4.34 14.22
C ALA A 186 -7.05 -5.10 15.07
N ILE A 187 -8.28 -5.22 14.56
CA ILE A 187 -9.44 -5.78 15.29
C ILE A 187 -9.77 -4.94 16.54
N SER A 188 -9.15 -5.23 17.68
CA SER A 188 -9.30 -4.50 18.94
C SER A 188 -8.00 -3.87 19.42
N THR A 189 -6.87 -4.19 18.78
CA THR A 189 -5.53 -3.76 19.21
C THR A 189 -5.22 -2.39 18.63
N PRO A 190 -5.06 -1.34 19.46
CA PRO A 190 -4.66 -0.02 18.99
C PRO A 190 -3.19 0.00 18.56
N THR A 191 -2.82 0.95 17.71
CA THR A 191 -1.43 1.07 17.19
C THR A 191 -0.37 1.26 18.26
N SER A 192 -0.71 1.82 19.44
CA SER A 192 0.19 1.93 20.60
C SER A 192 0.68 0.59 21.15
N GLU A 193 -0.11 -0.47 20.93
CA GLU A 193 0.22 -1.87 21.28
C GLU A 193 0.75 -2.64 20.08
N GLN A 194 0.59 -2.12 18.86
CA GLN A 194 1.06 -2.76 17.63
C GLN A 194 2.54 -2.43 17.34
N TYR A 195 2.96 -1.18 17.53
CA TYR A 195 4.33 -0.74 17.29
C TYR A 195 4.69 0.51 18.10
N ARG A 196 5.99 0.84 18.14
CA ARG A 196 6.52 2.01 18.86
C ARG A 196 7.29 3.00 17.98
N GLY A 197 7.56 2.64 16.72
CA GLY A 197 8.11 3.56 15.73
C GLY A 197 7.06 4.52 15.20
N ASP A 198 7.49 5.41 14.31
CA ASP A 198 6.63 6.34 13.58
C ASP A 198 5.86 5.64 12.46
N GLY A 199 4.88 4.81 12.83
CA GLY A 199 4.04 4.09 11.87
C GLY A 199 4.79 3.11 10.97
N ILE A 200 4.22 2.83 9.81
CA ILE A 200 4.77 1.91 8.82
C ILE A 200 5.68 2.63 7.82
N ALA A 201 5.37 3.88 7.45
CA ALA A 201 6.19 4.66 6.51
C ALA A 201 7.67 4.76 6.95
N ALA A 202 7.92 4.94 8.25
CA ALA A 202 9.26 5.05 8.82
C ALA A 202 10.07 3.74 8.77
N ARG A 203 9.42 2.60 8.55
CA ARG A 203 10.12 1.31 8.36
C ARG A 203 10.80 1.23 6.99
N GLY A 204 10.19 1.82 5.96
CA GLY A 204 10.66 1.67 4.57
C GLY A 204 12.10 2.11 4.32
N PRO A 205 12.56 3.31 4.79
CA PRO A 205 13.94 3.73 4.59
C PRO A 205 14.99 2.76 5.13
N GLY A 206 14.67 2.05 6.23
CA GLY A 206 15.56 1.01 6.80
C GLY A 206 15.80 -0.19 5.88
N TYR A 207 14.93 -0.41 4.89
CA TYR A 207 15.09 -1.42 3.84
C TYR A 207 15.56 -0.83 2.50
N GLY A 208 15.76 0.49 2.41
CA GLY A 208 16.02 1.18 1.15
C GLY A 208 14.77 1.43 0.29
N LEU A 209 13.57 1.36 0.86
CA LEU A 209 12.32 1.69 0.16
C LEU A 209 12.07 3.20 0.18
N LEU A 210 11.63 3.76 -0.95
CA LEU A 210 11.12 5.12 -0.97
C LEU A 210 9.73 5.16 -0.35
N SER A 211 9.61 5.90 0.76
CA SER A 211 8.39 5.95 1.57
C SER A 211 7.71 7.30 1.53
N ILE A 212 6.37 7.29 1.59
CA ILE A 212 5.54 8.47 1.81
C ILE A 212 4.36 8.13 2.71
N ARG A 213 3.91 9.09 3.52
CA ARG A 213 2.66 9.04 4.26
C ARG A 213 1.65 10.00 3.65
N VAL A 214 0.40 9.56 3.48
CA VAL A 214 -0.67 10.34 2.84
C VAL A 214 -1.93 10.36 3.69
N ASP A 215 -2.73 11.42 3.53
CA ASP A 215 -4.09 11.48 4.05
C ASP A 215 -4.95 10.52 3.23
N GLY A 216 -5.34 9.39 3.81
CA GLY A 216 -6.14 8.35 3.17
C GLY A 216 -7.60 8.77 2.93
N ASN A 217 -8.05 9.84 3.57
CA ASN A 217 -9.39 10.42 3.34
C ASN A 217 -9.38 11.48 2.23
N ASP A 218 -8.19 11.83 1.74
CA ASP A 218 -7.99 12.67 0.56
C ASP A 218 -7.72 11.81 -0.67
N VAL A 219 -8.74 11.65 -1.52
CA VAL A 219 -8.65 10.84 -2.74
C VAL A 219 -7.60 11.38 -3.74
N PHE A 220 -7.35 12.68 -3.76
CA PHE A 220 -6.36 13.28 -4.66
C PHE A 220 -4.93 13.07 -4.13
N ALA A 221 -4.72 13.14 -2.82
CA ALA A 221 -3.44 12.81 -2.22
C ALA A 221 -3.06 11.34 -2.46
N VAL A 222 -4.00 10.42 -2.24
CA VAL A 222 -3.82 8.99 -2.54
C VAL A 222 -3.55 8.77 -4.04
N TYR A 223 -4.30 9.45 -4.91
CA TYR A 223 -4.11 9.36 -6.36
C TYR A 223 -2.73 9.82 -6.80
N ASN A 224 -2.27 11.00 -6.35
CA ASN A 224 -0.98 11.57 -6.69
C ASN A 224 0.17 10.66 -6.27
N ALA A 225 0.18 10.25 -5.00
CA ALA A 225 1.23 9.38 -4.47
C ALA A 225 1.27 8.03 -5.21
N THR A 226 0.10 7.43 -5.47
CA THR A 226 0.02 6.15 -6.19
C THR A 226 0.47 6.29 -7.65
N ARG A 227 0.06 7.38 -8.32
CA ARG A 227 0.44 7.66 -9.72
C ARG A 227 1.95 7.81 -9.86
N GLU A 228 2.56 8.59 -8.96
CA GLU A 228 4.01 8.82 -9.00
C GLU A 228 4.80 7.57 -8.60
N ALA A 229 4.39 6.87 -7.53
CA ALA A 229 4.99 5.59 -7.15
C ALA A 229 4.93 4.58 -8.29
N ARG A 230 3.78 4.45 -8.98
CA ARG A 230 3.64 3.57 -10.14
C ARG A 230 4.52 3.99 -11.32
N ARG A 231 4.64 5.29 -11.59
CA ARG A 231 5.49 5.81 -12.66
C ARG A 231 6.95 5.42 -12.41
N ARG A 232 7.45 5.70 -11.21
CA ARG A 232 8.83 5.44 -10.83
C ARG A 232 9.14 3.96 -10.62
N ALA A 233 8.26 3.20 -9.98
CA ALA A 233 8.46 1.76 -9.78
C ALA A 233 8.70 1.02 -11.09
N VAL A 234 7.94 1.36 -12.15
CA VAL A 234 8.12 0.77 -13.49
C VAL A 234 9.40 1.26 -14.17
N ALA A 235 9.75 2.54 -14.02
CA ALA A 235 10.93 3.12 -14.68
C ALA A 235 12.26 2.74 -14.02
N GLU A 236 12.25 2.60 -12.69
CA GLU A 236 13.45 2.46 -11.86
C GLU A 236 13.62 1.03 -11.31
N ASN A 237 12.64 0.14 -11.52
CA ASN A 237 12.60 -1.20 -10.90
C ASN A 237 12.84 -1.14 -9.38
N GLN A 238 12.16 -0.21 -8.72
CA GLN A 238 12.39 0.11 -7.32
C GLN A 238 11.08 0.01 -6.54
N PRO A 239 11.09 -0.52 -5.31
CA PRO A 239 9.91 -0.57 -4.47
C PRO A 239 9.57 0.79 -3.84
N PHE A 240 8.27 1.06 -3.74
CA PHE A 240 7.73 2.22 -3.04
C PHE A 240 6.80 1.79 -1.92
N LEU A 241 6.80 2.53 -0.80
CA LEU A 241 5.88 2.33 0.31
C LEU A 241 5.00 3.57 0.50
N ILE A 242 3.69 3.37 0.43
CA ILE A 242 2.68 4.38 0.75
C ILE A 242 1.96 3.94 2.02
N GLU A 243 2.01 4.77 3.06
CA GLU A 243 1.16 4.63 4.24
C GLU A 243 0.00 5.62 4.16
N ALA A 244 -1.21 5.13 3.95
CA ALA A 244 -2.42 5.94 3.93
C ALA A 244 -3.10 5.91 5.31
N MET A 245 -3.14 7.08 5.97
CA MET A 245 -3.78 7.27 7.28
C MET A 245 -5.28 7.45 7.10
N THR A 246 -6.12 6.69 7.81
CA THR A 246 -7.59 6.73 7.62
C THR A 246 -8.34 6.44 8.92
N TYR A 247 -9.68 6.55 8.86
CA TYR A 247 -10.62 6.16 9.91
C TYR A 247 -12.01 5.95 9.31
#